data_AF-A0AAW6Y8A7-F1
#
_entry.id   AF-A0AAW6Y8A7-F1
#
_cell.length_a   1.000
_cell.length_b   1.000
_cell.length_c   1.000
_cell.angle_alpha   90.00
_cell.angle_beta   90.00
_cell.angle_gamma   90.00
#
_symmetry.space_group_name_H-M   'P 1'
#
loop_
_entity.id
_entity.type
_entity.pdbx_description
1 polymer ?
#
loop_
_entity_poly.entity_id
_entity_poly.type
_entity_poly.pdbx_seq_one_letter_code
_entity_poly.pdbx_strand_id
1 'polypeptide(L)' 'MKGIIRLGDATTHGGMVIQASSEMVVEGKPAALVGDLVSCPIPGHGTNPI' A
#
# COMPACT_ATOMS: atom_id res chain seq x y z
N MET A 1 10.09 7.86 -4.09
CA MET A 1 9.48 8.07 -2.76
C MET A 1 10.37 7.36 -1.74
N LYS A 2 11.02 8.09 -0.83
CA LYS A 2 11.73 7.49 0.32
C LYS A 2 11.02 8.00 1.57
N GLY A 3 10.05 7.24 2.06
CA GLY A 3 9.20 7.55 3.21
C GLY A 3 8.46 6.27 3.65
N ILE A 4 7.80 6.32 4.80
CA ILE A 4 6.97 5.19 5.28
C ILE A 4 5.71 5.14 4.42
N ILE A 5 5.46 4.01 3.78
CA ILE A 5 4.24 3.75 3.01
C ILE A 5 3.11 3.44 3.99
N ARG A 6 1.92 3.99 3.77
CA ARG A 6 0.76 3.83 4.66
C ARG A 6 -0.46 3.37 3.88
N LEU A 7 -1.49 2.94 4.62
CA LEU A 7 -2.79 2.61 4.05
C LEU A 7 -3.35 3.76 3.17
N GLY A 8 -3.72 3.42 1.95
CA GLY A 8 -4.26 4.36 0.96
C GLY A 8 -3.22 5.24 0.25
N ASP A 9 -1.92 5.09 0.51
CA ASP A 9 -0.91 5.77 -0.30
C ASP A 9 -0.92 5.22 -1.74
N ALA A 10 -0.73 6.11 -2.71
CA ALA A 10 -0.78 5.77 -4.12
C ALA A 10 0.46 5.01 -4.60
N THR A 11 0.27 4.09 -5.53
CA THR A 11 1.36 3.41 -6.24
C THR A 11 1.64 4.10 -7.58
N THR A 12 2.80 3.80 -8.17
CA THR A 12 3.24 4.42 -9.44
C THR A 12 2.38 4.06 -10.65
N HIS A 13 1.57 3.01 -10.55
CA HIS A 13 0.66 2.57 -11.62
C HIS A 13 -0.76 3.15 -11.48
N GLY A 14 -0.96 4.13 -10.60
CA GLY A 14 -2.29 4.70 -10.30
C GLY A 14 -3.13 3.83 -9.38
N GLY A 15 -2.54 2.81 -8.76
CA GLY A 15 -3.14 2.00 -7.72
C GLY A 15 -2.96 2.61 -6.33
N MET A 16 -3.30 1.84 -5.30
CA MET A 16 -3.09 2.26 -3.90
C MET A 16 -2.89 1.07 -2.97
N VAL A 17 -2.31 1.33 -1.79
CA VAL A 17 -2.25 0.38 -0.68
C VAL A 17 -3.65 0.16 -0.10
N ILE A 18 -4.09 -1.09 -0.05
CA ILE A 18 -5.43 -1.47 0.42
C ILE A 18 -5.42 -2.27 1.73
N GLN A 19 -4.25 -2.75 2.14
CA GLN A 19 -4.03 -3.40 3.43
C GLN A 19 -2.73 -2.88 4.05
N ALA A 20 -2.71 -2.75 5.37
CA ALA A 20 -1.52 -2.41 6.14
C ALA A 20 -1.64 -3.10 7.51
N SER A 21 -0.81 -4.11 7.78
CA SER A 21 -0.90 -4.98 8.96
C SER A 21 -0.08 -4.50 10.16
N SER A 22 0.70 -3.43 9.99
CA SER A 22 1.50 -2.87 11.09
C SER A 22 0.62 -2.25 12.19
N GLU A 23 1.05 -2.39 13.44
CA GLU A 23 0.55 -1.60 14.57
C GLU A 23 1.17 -0.18 14.60
N MET A 24 2.21 0.07 13.80
CA MET A 24 2.84 1.40 13.70
C MET A 24 1.92 2.35 12.93
N VAL A 25 1.46 3.40 13.60
CA VAL A 25 0.61 4.44 13.00
C VAL A 25 1.45 5.68 12.68
N VAL A 26 1.40 6.12 11.42
CA VAL A 26 2.10 7.31 10.92
C VAL A 26 1.07 8.26 10.31
N GLU A 27 1.00 9.48 10.83
CA GLU A 27 0.00 10.49 10.42
C GLU A 27 -1.44 9.95 10.41
N GLY A 28 -1.78 9.14 11.43
CA GLY A 28 -3.12 8.58 11.61
C GLY A 28 -3.44 7.37 10.72
N LYS A 29 -2.47 6.83 9.97
CA LYS A 29 -2.66 5.64 9.13
C LYS A 29 -1.64 4.55 9.49
N PRO A 30 -2.02 3.26 9.48
CA PRO A 30 -1.07 2.17 9.69
C PRO A 30 -0.03 2.13 8.57
N ALA A 31 1.22 1.86 8.95
CA ALA A 31 2.33 1.62 8.03
C ALA A 31 2.15 0.28 7.31
N ALA A 32 2.45 0.24 6.01
CA ALA A 32 2.45 -0.99 5.24
C ALA A 32 3.76 -1.77 5.46
N LEU A 33 3.64 -3.09 5.57
CA LEU A 33 4.77 -4.02 5.67
C LEU A 33 4.90 -4.85 4.38
N VAL A 34 6.03 -5.53 4.24
CA VAL A 34 6.22 -6.52 3.17
C VAL A 34 5.12 -7.58 3.26
N GLY A 35 4.48 -7.87 2.12
CA GLY A 35 3.36 -8.82 2.05
C GLY A 35 1.97 -8.22 2.28
N ASP A 36 1.86 -6.95 2.70
CA ASP A 36 0.59 -6.24 2.65
C ASP A 36 0.14 -5.98 1.22
N LEU A 37 -1.15 -5.68 1.02
CA LEU A 37 -1.75 -5.66 -0.32
C LEU A 37 -1.87 -4.26 -0.91
N VAL A 38 -1.64 -4.18 -2.21
CA VAL A 38 -2.00 -3.05 -3.08
C VAL A 38 -3.03 -3.49 -4.12
N SER A 39 -3.86 -2.56 -4.58
CA SER A 39 -4.68 -2.73 -5.78
C SER A 39 -4.03 -1.99 -6.94
N CYS A 40 -3.84 -2.66 -8.07
CA CYS A 40 -3.29 -2.09 -9.31
C CYS A 40 -4.35 -2.09 -10.43
N PRO A 41 -4.60 -0.94 -11.09
CA PRO A 41 -5.61 -0.85 -12.14
C PRO A 41 -5.14 -1.40 -13.49
N ILE A 42 -3.86 -1.76 -13.64
CA ILE A 42 -3.33 -2.33 -14.88
C ILE A 42 -3.97 -3.72 -15.11
N PRO A 43 -4.53 -3.98 -16.31
CA PRO A 43 -5.10 -5.29 -16.64
C PRO A 43 -4.12 -6.43 -16.38
N GLY A 44 -4.57 -7.45 -15.65
CA GLY A 44 -3.75 -8.62 -15.28
C GLY A 44 -2.91 -8.45 -14.01
N HIS A 45 -2.80 -7.25 -13.43
CA HIS A 45 -2.13 -7.06 -12.14
C HIS A 45 -3.12 -7.29 -10.98
N GLY A 46 -4.13 -6.43 -10.83
CA GLY A 46 -5.13 -6.57 -9.76
C GLY A 46 -4.54 -6.39 -8.36
N THR A 47 -5.01 -7.18 -7.40
CA THR A 47 -4.55 -7.14 -6.01
C THR A 47 -3.30 -7.98 -5.81
N ASN A 48 -2.20 -7.36 -5.36
CA ASN A 48 -0.89 -8.02 -5.17
C ASN A 48 -0.21 -7.58 -3.87
N PRO A 49 0.69 -8.40 -3.31
CA PRO A 49 1.52 -8.00 -2.19
C PRO A 49 2.55 -6.90 -2.57
N ILE A 50 2.88 -6.05 -1.61
CA ILE A 50 3.98 -5.06 -1.60
C ILE A 50 5.32 -5.80 -1.47
#